data_AF-A0A1V5VB84-F1
#
_entry.id   AF-A0A1V5VB84-F1
#
_cell.length_a   1.000
_cell.length_b   1.000
_cell.length_c   1.000
_cell.angle_alpha   90.00
_cell.angle_beta   90.00
_cell.angle_gamma   90.00
#
_symmetry.space_group_name_H-M   'P 1'
#
loop_
_entity.id
_entity.type
_entity.pdbx_description
1 polymer ?
#
loop_
_entity_poly.entity_id
_entity_poly.type
_entity_poly.pdbx_seq_one_letter_code
_entity_poly.pdbx_strand_id
1 'polypeptide(L)' 'MNEKKEIFADGIGQIHFAGGMVRYDFITLQPTEDGKAPEPKSNIRIIMPPQGFLAAFNSMQQLIDKLLEAGVLQKNERAK' A
#
# COMPACT_ATOMS: atom_id res chain seq x y z
N MET A 1 26.27 3.49 8.27
CA MET A 1 25.45 3.27 7.07
C MET A 1 24.10 2.80 7.58
N ASN A 2 23.03 3.60 7.44
CA ASN A 2 21.70 3.19 7.88
C ASN A 2 21.10 2.39 6.72
N GLU A 3 21.32 1.07 6.69
CA GLU A 3 20.76 0.21 5.65
C GLU A 3 19.23 0.31 5.70
N LYS A 4 18.63 0.76 4.59
CA LYS A 4 17.18 0.81 4.47
C LYS A 4 16.70 -0.63 4.37
N LYS A 5 16.01 -1.09 5.41
CA LYS A 5 15.33 -2.39 5.38
C LYS A 5 14.22 -2.34 4.35
N GLU A 6 14.36 -3.13 3.28
CA GLU A 6 13.29 -3.32 2.31
C GLU A 6 12.24 -4.28 2.87
N ILE A 7 10.99 -3.95 2.61
CA ILE A 7 9.83 -4.72 3.05
C ILE A 7 8.99 -5.00 1.82
N PHE A 8 8.78 -6.27 1.52
CA PHE A 8 7.87 -6.70 0.47
C PHE A 8 6.45 -6.83 1.05
N ALA A 9 5.49 -6.22 0.38
CA ALA A 9 4.08 -6.24 0.74
C ALA A 9 3.24 -6.35 -0.54
N ASP A 10 2.16 -7.12 -0.49
CA ASP A 10 1.25 -7.29 -1.62
C ASP A 10 0.21 -6.16 -1.69
N GLY A 11 -0.04 -5.49 -0.56
CA GLY A 11 -0.94 -4.35 -0.53
C GLY A 11 -1.13 -3.75 0.87
N ILE A 12 -2.06 -2.81 0.94
CA ILE A 12 -2.53 -2.20 2.19
C ILE A 12 -3.84 -2.89 2.58
N GLY A 13 -3.87 -3.54 3.74
CA GLY A 13 -5.04 -4.27 4.22
C GLY A 13 -6.12 -3.36 4.81
N GLN A 14 -5.74 -2.53 5.79
CA GLN A 14 -6.66 -1.59 6.41
C GLN A 14 -6.01 -0.22 6.64
N ILE A 15 -6.80 0.84 6.54
CA ILE A 15 -6.43 2.22 6.85
C ILE A 15 -7.43 2.74 7.89
N HIS A 16 -6.93 3.26 9.02
CA HIS A 16 -7.74 3.75 10.13
C HIS A 16 -7.22 5.08 10.66
N PHE A 17 -8.13 5.92 11.16
CA PHE A 17 -7.79 7.15 11.88
C PHE A 17 -8.10 6.96 13.36
N ALA A 18 -7.06 7.01 14.21
CA ALA A 18 -7.22 6.80 15.66
C ALA A 18 -6.19 7.59 16.46
N GLY A 19 -6.66 8.34 17.45
CA GLY A 19 -5.82 9.16 18.31
C GLY A 19 -5.10 10.29 17.56
N GLY A 20 -5.76 10.90 16.56
CA GLY A 20 -5.17 11.98 15.76
C GLY A 20 -4.16 11.50 14.70
N MET A 21 -3.97 10.19 14.55
CA MET A 21 -2.98 9.59 13.65
C MET A 21 -3.64 8.66 12.64
N VAL A 22 -3.09 8.62 11.43
CA VAL A 22 -3.45 7.64 10.41
C VAL A 22 -2.59 6.40 10.61
N ARG A 23 -3.22 5.24 10.58
CA ARG A 23 -2.59 3.92 10.74
C ARG A 23 -2.97 3.06 9.56
N TYR A 24 -2.01 2.44 8.90
CA TYR A 24 -2.33 1.46 7.88
C TYR A 24 -1.37 0.27 7.90
N ASP A 25 -1.93 -0.88 7.54
CA ASP A 25 -1.27 -2.17 7.63
C ASP A 25 -0.88 -2.68 6.26
N PHE A 26 0.40 -2.98 6.08
CA PHE A 26 0.87 -3.76 4.94
C PHE A 26 0.60 -5.23 5.18
N ILE A 27 -0.01 -5.85 4.18
CA ILE A 27 -0.34 -7.28 4.19
C ILE A 27 0.50 -8.02 3.17
N THR A 28 0.78 -9.29 3.48
CA THR A 28 1.24 -10.28 2.50
C THR A 28 0.25 -11.42 2.44
N LEU A 29 0.01 -11.95 1.25
CA LEU A 29 -0.78 -13.15 1.03
C LEU A 29 0.13 -14.36 1.23
N GLN A 30 -0.12 -15.11 2.31
CA GLN A 30 0.66 -16.31 2.60
C GLN A 30 -0.03 -17.53 1.98
N PRO A 31 0.71 -18.41 1.28
CA PRO A 31 0.14 -19.63 0.75
C PRO A 31 -0.33 -20.52 1.91
N THR A 32 -1.56 -21.00 1.82
CA THR A 32 -2.11 -22.05 2.69
C THR A 32 -1.98 -23.41 2.02
N GLU A 33 -2.30 -24.50 2.72
CA GLU A 33 -2.35 -25.86 2.16
C GLU A 33 -3.08 -25.92 0.81
N ASP A 34 -2.66 -26.86 -0.03
CA ASP A 34 -3.07 -26.99 -1.44
C ASP A 34 -4.60 -26.85 -1.63
N GLY A 35 -4.98 -25.85 -2.43
CA GLY A 35 -6.36 -25.61 -2.86
C GLY A 35 -7.15 -24.57 -2.05
N LYS A 36 -6.60 -24.00 -0.97
CA LYS A 36 -7.24 -22.89 -0.23
C LYS A 36 -6.77 -21.51 -0.70
N ALA A 37 -7.64 -20.51 -0.58
CA ALA A 37 -7.29 -19.13 -0.86
C ALA A 37 -6.22 -18.63 0.14
N PRO A 38 -5.19 -17.91 -0.31
CA PRO A 38 -4.12 -17.44 0.56
C PRO A 38 -4.65 -16.51 1.65
N GLU A 39 -4.09 -16.63 2.85
CA GLU A 39 -4.52 -15.85 4.00
C GLU A 39 -3.73 -14.52 4.10
N PRO A 40 -4.41 -13.38 4.27
CA PRO A 40 -3.74 -12.09 4.44
C PRO A 40 -3.12 -11.98 5.84
N LYS A 41 -1.80 -11.84 5.89
CA LYS A 41 -1.06 -11.61 7.13
C LYS A 41 -0.53 -10.17 7.16
N SER A 42 -0.91 -9.41 8.18
CA SER A 42 -0.36 -8.08 8.42
C SER A 42 1.05 -8.19 8.97
N ASN A 43 2.03 -7.74 8.18
CA ASN A 43 3.43 -7.87 8.57
C ASN A 43 3.97 -6.58 9.19
N ILE A 44 3.46 -5.41 8.76
CA ILE A 44 3.98 -4.11 9.19
C ILE A 44 2.86 -3.07 9.26
N ARG A 45 2.84 -2.33 10.36
CA ARG A 45 1.94 -1.18 10.57
C ARG A 45 2.72 0.12 10.45
N ILE A 46 2.26 1.02 9.59
CA ILE A 46 2.76 2.39 9.52
C ILE A 46 1.80 3.31 10.27
N ILE A 47 2.34 4.20 11.09
CA ILE A 47 1.59 5.20 11.84
C ILE A 47 2.17 6.56 11.52
N MET A 48 1.35 7.49 11.05
CA MET A 48 1.78 8.82 10.66
C MET A 48 0.70 9.87 10.91
N PRO A 49 1.06 11.16 11.05
CA PRO A 49 0.07 12.22 11.17
C PRO A 49 -0.69 12.44 9.83
N PRO A 50 -1.89 13.04 9.86
CA PRO A 50 -2.68 13.31 8.65
C PRO A 50 -1.93 14.08 7.56
N GLN A 51 -1.12 15.06 7.96
CA GLN A 51 -0.26 15.83 7.05
C GLN A 51 0.73 14.92 6.30
N GLY A 52 1.38 13.99 7.02
CA GLY A 52 2.29 13.02 6.41
C GLY A 52 1.58 12.06 5.46
N PHE A 53 0.36 11.64 5.83
CA PHE A 53 -0.47 10.79 4.99
C PHE A 53 -0.88 11.49 3.68
N LEU A 54 -1.30 12.75 3.74
CA LEU A 54 -1.63 13.54 2.55
C LEU A 54 -0.41 13.72 1.64
N ALA A 55 0.76 14.02 2.20
CA ALA A 55 2.00 14.15 1.43
C ALA A 55 2.40 12.83 0.75
N ALA A 56 2.27 11.71 1.45
CA ALA A 56 2.51 10.38 0.90
C ALA A 56 1.53 10.05 -0.24
N PHE A 57 0.24 10.34 -0.05
CA PHE A 57 -0.79 10.13 -1.07
C PHE A 57 -0.52 10.95 -2.33
N ASN A 58 -0.17 12.23 -2.21
CA ASN A 58 0.19 13.07 -3.36
C ASN A 58 1.40 12.51 -4.11
N SER A 59 2.38 11.97 -3.38
CA SER A 59 3.56 11.33 -3.99
C SER A 59 3.20 10.05 -4.74
N MET A 60 2.27 9.25 -4.20
CA MET A 60 1.72 8.07 -4.88
C MET A 60 0.96 8.46 -6.15
N GLN A 61 0.15 9.52 -6.12
CA GLN A 61 -0.55 10.03 -7.31
C GLN A 61 0.42 10.45 -8.41
N GLN A 62 1.44 11.24 -8.08
CA GLN A 62 2.46 11.66 -9.05
C GLN A 62 3.21 10.47 -9.66
N LEU A 63 3.45 9.41 -8.88
CA LEU A 63 4.06 8.19 -9.41
C LEU A 63 3.12 7.46 -10.37
N ILE A 64 1.83 7.37 -10.04
CA ILE A 64 0.81 6.79 -10.93
C ILE A 64 0.78 7.55 -12.27
N ASP A 65 0.76 8.88 -12.24
CA ASP A 65 0.74 9.70 -13.46
C ASP A 65 1.96 9.41 -14.34
N LYS A 66 3.15 9.31 -13.76
CA LYS A 66 4.37 8.92 -14.50
C LYS A 66 4.29 7.52 -15.10
N LEU A 67 3.71 6.56 -14.38
CA LEU A 67 3.54 5.20 -14.87
C LEU A 67 2.53 5.12 -16.02
N LEU A 68 1.51 5.98 -16.01
CA LEU A 68 0.55 6.14 -17.12
C LEU A 68 1.22 6.76 -18.35
N GLU A 69 1.99 7.84 -18.16
CA GLU A 69 2.74 8.49 -19.24
C GLU A 69 3.74 7.53 -19.90
N ALA A 70 4.38 6.68 -19.11
CA ALA A 70 5.29 5.64 -19.59
C ALA A 70 4.58 4.44 -20.24
N GLY A 71 3.25 4.38 -20.21
CA GLY A 71 2.45 3.27 -20.74
C GLY A 71 2.52 1.96 -19.94
N VAL A 72 3.11 1.99 -18.75
CA VAL A 72 3.22 0.82 -17.84
C VAL A 72 1.86 0.52 -17.19
N LEU A 73 1.11 1.58 -16.86
CA LEU A 73 -0.28 1.48 -16.40
C LEU A 73 -1.22 2.01 -17.49
N GLN A 74 -2.43 1.47 -17.52
CA GLN A 74 -3.53 2.00 -18.33
C GLN A 74 -4.70 2.36 -17.42
N LYS A 75 -5.30 3.53 -17.61
CA LYS A 75 -6.54 3.87 -16.91
C LYS A 75 -7.63 2.93 -17.42
N ASN A 76 -8.27 2.21 -16.50
CA ASN A 76 -9.37 1.33 -16.84
C ASN A 76 -10.63 2.20 -17.02
N GLU A 77 -10.87 2.70 -18.24
CA GLU A 77 -11.98 3.62 -18.57
C GLU A 77 -13.39 3.02 -18.39
N ARG A 78 -13.49 1.77 -17.91
CA ARG A 78 -14.74 1.03 -17.73
C ARG A 78 -15.23 0.91 -16.28
N ALA A 79 -14.54 1.49 -15.30
CA ALA A 79 -15.08 1.58 -13.94
C ALA A 79 -16.12 2.71 -13.86
N LYS A 80 -17.35 2.43 -14.31
CA LYS A 80 -18.55 3.23 -14.03
C LYS A 80 -19.35 2.59 -12.90
#